data_AF-A0AAU6TNA4-F1
#
_entry.id   AF-A0AAU6TNA4-F1
#
_cell.length_a   1.000
_cell.length_b   1.000
_cell.length_c   1.000
_cell.angle_alpha   90.00
_cell.angle_beta   90.00
_cell.angle_gamma   90.00
#
_symmetry.space_group_name_H-M   'P 1'
#
loop_
_entity.id
_entity.type
_entity.pdbx_description
1 polymer ?
#
loop_
_entity_poly.entity_id
_entity_poly.type
_entity_poly.pdbx_seq_one_letter_code
_entity_poly.pdbx_strand_id
1 'polypeptide(L)'
;MITCVKVFWTCWRCALRAALTLSQSSFIGSPLENVNIATGSQIKLLGHSLGGIVGLSALAASEQDLGNPQANALYHFSAAAIHNSGGRIAPLLLGSNAFAPQIKHNLALTSAQYQAFVNEYCNNEQKDGSACYNDFMDENKGYSTPIQRAQLNALFAQFSFAAQSVLDSIDPMANLASGITTPLLLTQVHNDDTVPNVTKEAKILPFAGTEPVASLLGLTTINRSTPTVNGQSNVFIHYNATAKHSTFIGPENDDKSDTLHHGQIQKQTVDFLLNNQLNGAIPEAVLH
;
A
#
# COMPACT_ATOMS: atom_id res chain seq x y z
N MET A 1 -20.72 -9.24 -17.64
CA MET A 1 -20.22 -8.09 -16.84
C MET A 1 -18.74 -8.20 -16.48
N ILE A 2 -18.25 -9.34 -15.96
CA ILE A 2 -16.84 -9.56 -15.57
C ILE A 2 -15.84 -9.31 -16.72
N THR A 3 -16.17 -9.74 -17.93
CA THR A 3 -15.33 -9.53 -19.13
C THR A 3 -15.27 -8.06 -19.57
N CYS A 4 -16.33 -7.30 -19.34
CA CYS A 4 -16.44 -5.91 -19.76
C CYS A 4 -15.69 -4.97 -18.80
N VAL A 5 -15.70 -5.28 -17.48
CA VAL A 5 -14.90 -4.57 -16.47
C VAL A 5 -13.40 -4.82 -16.67
N LYS A 6 -12.99 -6.06 -17.02
CA LYS A 6 -11.59 -6.33 -17.41
C LYS A 6 -11.16 -5.43 -18.57
N VAL A 7 -11.91 -5.42 -19.67
CA VAL A 7 -11.56 -4.65 -20.88
C VAL A 7 -11.52 -3.13 -20.64
N PHE A 8 -12.45 -2.57 -19.86
CA PHE A 8 -12.49 -1.13 -19.59
C PHE A 8 -11.29 -0.66 -18.75
N TRP A 9 -10.80 -1.51 -17.85
CA TRP A 9 -9.62 -1.20 -17.02
C TRP A 9 -8.29 -1.52 -17.70
N THR A 10 -8.21 -2.54 -18.57
CA THR A 10 -6.99 -2.82 -19.36
C THR A 10 -6.62 -1.64 -20.26
N CYS A 11 -7.60 -0.89 -20.75
CA CYS A 11 -7.38 0.22 -21.69
C CYS A 11 -6.76 1.47 -21.03
N TRP A 12 -7.00 1.72 -19.74
CA TRP A 12 -6.39 2.85 -19.01
C TRP A 12 -5.04 2.49 -18.36
N ARG A 13 -4.79 1.20 -18.09
CA ARG A 13 -3.65 0.71 -17.29
C ARG A 13 -2.36 0.45 -18.05
N CYS A 14 -2.39 0.35 -19.39
CA CYS A 14 -1.23 -0.11 -20.16
C CYS A 14 -0.60 0.99 -21.06
N ALA A 15 -1.15 2.18 -21.19
CA ALA A 15 -0.73 3.08 -22.27
C ALA A 15 0.56 3.90 -22.02
N LEU A 16 1.24 3.86 -20.87
CA LEU A 16 2.31 4.83 -20.58
C LEU A 16 3.51 4.71 -21.53
N ARG A 17 4.13 3.53 -21.64
CA ARG A 17 5.26 3.31 -22.56
C ARG A 17 4.86 3.51 -24.02
N ALA A 18 3.65 3.09 -24.41
CA ALA A 18 3.12 3.33 -25.75
C ALA A 18 2.94 4.84 -26.01
N ALA A 19 2.35 5.58 -25.08
CA ALA A 19 2.15 7.02 -25.17
C ALA A 19 3.47 7.78 -25.19
N LEU A 20 4.46 7.38 -24.36
CA LEU A 20 5.80 7.97 -24.37
C LEU A 20 6.52 7.69 -25.70
N THR A 21 6.40 6.47 -26.23
CA THR A 21 6.96 6.12 -27.55
C THR A 21 6.34 6.95 -28.68
N LEU A 22 5.01 7.15 -28.66
CA LEU A 22 4.30 7.91 -29.68
C LEU A 22 4.52 9.44 -29.56
N SER A 23 4.76 9.95 -28.35
CA SER A 23 4.96 11.38 -28.07
C SER A 23 6.42 11.82 -28.08
N GLN A 24 7.35 10.93 -28.42
CA GLN A 24 8.80 11.17 -28.39
C GLN A 24 9.25 12.48 -29.05
N SER A 25 8.64 12.84 -30.18
CA SER A 25 8.95 14.09 -30.90
C SER A 25 8.60 15.36 -30.12
N SER A 26 7.70 15.25 -29.13
CA SER A 26 7.27 16.36 -28.27
C SER A 26 8.20 16.57 -27.07
N PHE A 27 9.23 15.74 -26.88
CA PHE A 27 10.14 15.86 -25.74
C PHE A 27 11.28 16.86 -25.94
N ILE A 28 11.50 17.36 -27.15
CA ILE A 28 12.57 18.32 -27.46
C ILE A 28 12.40 19.58 -26.60
N GLY A 29 13.45 19.97 -25.85
CA GLY A 29 13.41 21.11 -24.94
C GLY A 29 12.64 20.89 -23.64
N SER A 30 12.25 19.64 -23.34
CA SER A 30 11.60 19.26 -22.09
C SER A 30 12.55 18.47 -21.18
N PRO A 31 12.23 18.29 -19.88
CA PRO A 31 12.97 17.37 -19.01
C PRO A 31 13.04 15.91 -19.51
N LEU A 32 12.19 15.53 -20.47
CA LEU A 32 12.13 14.19 -21.05
C LEU A 32 12.92 14.05 -22.36
N GLU A 33 13.64 15.08 -22.80
CA GLU A 33 14.34 15.10 -24.11
C GLU A 33 15.23 13.88 -24.36
N ASN A 34 15.86 13.36 -23.30
CA ASN A 34 16.76 12.20 -23.37
C ASN A 34 16.05 10.85 -23.10
N VAL A 35 14.75 10.84 -22.84
CA VAL A 35 13.98 9.59 -22.66
C VAL A 35 13.63 9.05 -24.02
N ASN A 36 14.16 7.89 -24.42
CA ASN A 36 13.80 7.22 -25.66
C ASN A 36 13.61 5.71 -25.41
N ILE A 37 12.35 5.28 -25.44
CA ILE A 37 11.95 3.90 -25.15
C ILE A 37 12.48 2.93 -26.22
N ALA A 38 12.54 3.37 -27.48
CA ALA A 38 13.02 2.55 -28.60
C ALA A 38 14.54 2.30 -28.53
N THR A 39 15.30 3.19 -27.87
CA THR A 39 16.76 3.04 -27.70
C THR A 39 17.16 2.61 -26.29
N GLY A 40 16.22 2.08 -25.50
CA GLY A 40 16.52 1.40 -24.23
C GLY A 40 16.21 2.16 -22.94
N SER A 41 15.54 3.31 -22.99
CA SER A 41 15.09 3.96 -21.74
C SER A 41 14.15 3.06 -20.94
N GLN A 42 14.44 2.97 -19.64
CA GLN A 42 13.68 2.16 -18.70
C GLN A 42 12.51 2.97 -18.13
N ILE A 43 11.31 2.38 -18.09
CA ILE A 43 10.17 2.91 -17.36
C ILE A 43 10.04 2.10 -16.08
N LYS A 44 10.06 2.81 -14.96
CA LYS A 44 10.00 2.24 -13.62
C LYS A 44 8.77 2.76 -12.91
N LEU A 45 8.25 1.94 -12.00
CA LEU A 45 7.10 2.31 -11.20
C LEU A 45 7.57 2.77 -9.81
N LEU A 46 7.03 3.87 -9.34
CA LEU A 46 7.21 4.33 -7.97
C LEU A 46 5.82 4.53 -7.37
N GLY A 47 5.58 3.89 -6.23
CA GLY A 47 4.29 3.93 -5.56
C GLY A 47 4.46 4.12 -4.06
N HIS A 48 3.60 4.93 -3.46
CA HIS A 48 3.51 5.10 -2.02
C HIS A 48 2.05 4.94 -1.59
N SER A 49 1.82 4.30 -0.44
CA SER A 49 0.48 4.15 0.13
C SER A 49 -0.52 3.57 -0.89
N LEU A 50 -1.69 4.19 -1.05
CA LEU A 50 -2.68 3.82 -2.06
C LEU A 50 -2.09 3.75 -3.48
N GLY A 51 -1.15 4.63 -3.83
CA GLY A 51 -0.46 4.62 -5.11
C GLY A 51 0.38 3.35 -5.31
N GLY A 52 0.99 2.82 -4.25
CA GLY A 52 1.68 1.54 -4.29
C GLY A 52 0.76 0.34 -4.25
N ILE A 53 -0.38 0.42 -3.56
CA ILE A 53 -1.45 -0.60 -3.62
C ILE A 53 -1.91 -0.78 -5.07
N VAL A 54 -2.36 0.28 -5.73
CA VAL A 54 -2.80 0.17 -7.14
C VAL A 54 -1.62 -0.08 -8.08
N GLY A 55 -0.43 0.41 -7.72
CA GLY A 55 0.82 0.21 -8.45
C GLY A 55 1.22 -1.26 -8.53
N LEU A 56 1.12 -2.03 -7.45
CA LEU A 56 1.38 -3.47 -7.44
C LEU A 56 0.43 -4.22 -8.38
N SER A 57 -0.85 -3.84 -8.42
CA SER A 57 -1.80 -4.40 -9.38
C SER A 57 -1.49 -4.01 -10.84
N ALA A 58 -0.99 -2.80 -11.07
CA ALA A 58 -0.51 -2.37 -12.39
C ALA A 58 0.75 -3.13 -12.81
N LEU A 59 1.68 -3.35 -11.88
CA LEU A 59 2.88 -4.16 -12.09
C LEU A 59 2.51 -5.60 -12.45
N ALA A 60 1.60 -6.22 -11.71
CA ALA A 60 1.08 -7.55 -12.02
C ALA A 60 0.45 -7.62 -13.42
N ALA A 61 -0.31 -6.59 -13.81
CA ALA A 61 -0.89 -6.51 -15.15
C ALA A 61 0.18 -6.37 -16.24
N SER A 62 1.27 -5.65 -15.98
CA SER A 62 2.39 -5.49 -16.91
C SER A 62 3.20 -6.76 -17.19
N GLU A 63 3.04 -7.78 -16.35
CA GLU A 63 3.66 -9.11 -16.49
C GLU A 63 2.82 -10.07 -17.34
N GLN A 64 1.59 -9.71 -17.68
CA GLN A 64 0.72 -10.59 -18.46
C GLN A 64 1.19 -10.70 -19.91
N ASP A 65 1.33 -11.94 -20.39
CA ASP A 65 1.60 -12.21 -21.80
C ASP A 65 0.34 -11.92 -22.65
N LEU A 66 0.47 -10.97 -23.58
CA LEU A 66 -0.59 -10.59 -24.51
C LEU A 66 -0.58 -11.42 -25.80
N GLY A 67 0.28 -12.44 -25.90
CA GLY A 67 0.47 -13.26 -27.10
C GLY A 67 1.16 -12.51 -28.24
N ASN A 68 1.75 -11.34 -27.96
CA ASN A 68 2.46 -10.52 -28.92
C ASN A 68 3.74 -9.94 -28.27
N PRO A 69 4.94 -10.37 -28.70
CA PRO A 69 6.20 -9.93 -28.10
C PRO A 69 6.42 -8.42 -28.12
N GLN A 70 6.00 -7.74 -29.18
CA GLN A 70 6.14 -6.30 -29.32
C GLN A 70 5.23 -5.56 -28.34
N ALA A 71 3.99 -6.04 -28.16
CA ALA A 71 3.06 -5.51 -27.17
C ALA A 71 3.58 -5.74 -25.75
N ASN A 72 4.05 -6.95 -25.44
CA ASN A 72 4.64 -7.27 -24.13
C ASN A 72 5.81 -6.34 -23.78
N ALA A 73 6.71 -6.12 -24.74
CA ALA A 73 7.84 -5.20 -24.57
C ALA A 73 7.40 -3.74 -24.32
N LEU A 74 6.28 -3.32 -24.92
CA LEU A 74 5.72 -2.00 -24.72
C LEU A 74 5.00 -1.83 -23.39
N TYR A 75 4.64 -2.90 -22.66
CA TYR A 75 3.82 -2.77 -21.46
C TYR A 75 4.53 -3.12 -20.16
N HIS A 76 5.72 -3.72 -20.23
CA HIS A 76 6.48 -4.16 -19.06
C HIS A 76 7.20 -3.02 -18.33
N PHE A 77 7.19 -3.01 -16.99
CA PHE A 77 8.04 -2.13 -16.18
C PHE A 77 9.45 -2.71 -16.03
N SER A 78 10.47 -1.85 -15.91
CA SER A 78 11.86 -2.33 -15.73
C SER A 78 12.24 -2.58 -14.27
N ALA A 79 11.57 -1.91 -13.34
CA ALA A 79 11.67 -2.10 -11.89
C ALA A 79 10.52 -1.36 -11.20
N ALA A 80 10.25 -1.69 -9.94
CA ALA A 80 9.29 -0.98 -9.11
C ALA A 80 9.81 -0.73 -7.69
N ALA A 81 9.60 0.47 -7.17
CA ALA A 81 9.82 0.82 -5.77
C ALA A 81 8.48 1.19 -5.12
N ILE A 82 8.07 0.43 -4.12
CA ILE A 82 6.77 0.50 -3.47
C ILE A 82 6.98 0.75 -1.98
N HIS A 83 6.42 1.84 -1.47
CA HIS A 83 6.64 2.29 -0.11
C HIS A 83 5.34 2.26 0.70
N ASN A 84 5.39 1.66 1.89
CA ASN A 84 4.31 1.69 2.89
C ASN A 84 2.94 1.36 2.27
N SER A 85 2.88 0.25 1.53
CA SER A 85 1.73 -0.18 0.75
C SER A 85 1.40 -1.63 1.06
N GLY A 86 0.15 -2.04 0.93
CA GLY A 86 -0.28 -3.40 1.27
C GLY A 86 -1.31 -3.97 0.31
N GLY A 87 -1.89 -5.09 0.72
CA GLY A 87 -2.95 -5.78 -0.02
C GLY A 87 -4.13 -6.12 0.86
N ARG A 88 -5.19 -6.67 0.25
CA ARG A 88 -6.52 -6.81 0.86
C ARG A 88 -7.04 -5.46 1.34
N ILE A 89 -7.37 -4.57 0.40
CA ILE A 89 -7.71 -3.16 0.62
C ILE A 89 -8.80 -2.98 1.68
N ALA A 90 -9.90 -3.72 1.61
CA ALA A 90 -10.99 -3.55 2.57
C ALA A 90 -10.59 -3.91 4.01
N PRO A 91 -10.06 -5.13 4.30
CA PRO A 91 -9.59 -5.44 5.64
C PRO A 91 -8.39 -4.59 6.07
N LEU A 92 -7.52 -4.16 5.14
CA LEU A 92 -6.43 -3.21 5.42
C LEU A 92 -6.98 -1.88 5.94
N LEU A 93 -7.96 -1.29 5.26
CA LEU A 93 -8.59 -0.02 5.68
C LEU A 93 -9.33 -0.17 7.01
N LEU A 94 -9.96 -1.33 7.25
CA LEU A 94 -10.62 -1.63 8.53
C LEU A 94 -9.65 -1.96 9.67
N GLY A 95 -8.40 -2.32 9.37
CA GLY A 95 -7.35 -2.52 10.36
C GLY A 95 -6.40 -1.34 10.52
N SER A 96 -6.60 -0.24 9.78
CA SER A 96 -5.79 0.99 9.82
C SER A 96 -6.17 1.84 11.03
N ASN A 97 -5.20 2.28 11.82
CA ASN A 97 -5.47 3.19 12.94
C ASN A 97 -5.97 4.56 12.46
N ALA A 98 -5.51 5.01 11.29
CA ALA A 98 -5.90 6.30 10.70
C ALA A 98 -7.30 6.28 10.08
N PHE A 99 -7.69 5.19 9.42
CA PHE A 99 -8.94 5.14 8.65
C PHE A 99 -10.05 4.33 9.31
N ALA A 100 -9.71 3.25 10.03
CA ALA A 100 -10.71 2.32 10.54
C ALA A 100 -11.71 2.99 11.50
N PRO A 101 -11.31 3.87 12.45
CA PRO A 101 -12.27 4.46 13.37
C PRO A 101 -13.41 5.21 12.67
N GLN A 102 -13.09 6.02 11.65
CA GLN A 102 -14.09 6.76 10.90
C GLN A 102 -14.97 5.84 10.02
N ILE A 103 -14.38 4.83 9.37
CA ILE A 103 -15.14 3.87 8.58
C ILE A 103 -16.10 3.08 9.48
N LYS A 104 -15.60 2.58 10.61
CA LYS A 104 -16.36 1.80 11.58
C LYS A 104 -17.42 2.65 12.27
N HIS A 105 -17.17 3.94 12.54
CA HIS A 105 -18.19 4.89 12.98
C HIS A 105 -19.36 4.94 12.00
N ASN A 106 -19.08 5.21 10.71
CA ASN A 106 -20.12 5.33 9.68
C ASN A 106 -20.93 4.04 9.50
N LEU A 107 -20.27 2.88 9.60
CA LEU A 107 -20.95 1.58 9.54
C LEU A 107 -21.76 1.30 10.80
N ALA A 108 -21.22 1.63 11.98
CA ALA A 108 -21.90 1.44 13.25
C ALA A 108 -23.16 2.30 13.38
N LEU A 109 -23.25 3.43 12.68
CA LEU A 109 -24.49 4.22 12.57
C LEU A 109 -25.67 3.46 11.96
N THR A 110 -25.48 2.26 11.40
CA THR A 110 -26.60 1.38 11.02
C THR A 110 -27.23 0.63 12.22
N SER A 111 -26.58 0.63 13.39
CA SER A 111 -27.09 0.08 14.65
C SER A 111 -27.84 1.16 15.45
N ALA A 112 -29.08 0.86 15.82
CA ALA A 112 -29.88 1.74 16.67
C ALA A 112 -29.22 2.00 18.04
N GLN A 113 -28.52 1.01 18.61
CA GLN A 113 -27.81 1.13 19.88
C GLN A 113 -26.65 2.11 19.78
N TYR A 114 -25.88 2.05 18.70
CA TYR A 114 -24.79 2.98 18.47
C TYR A 114 -25.29 4.39 18.16
N GLN A 115 -26.36 4.53 17.36
CA GLN A 115 -27.00 5.83 17.12
C GLN A 115 -27.45 6.51 18.42
N ALA A 116 -28.02 5.75 19.35
CA ALA A 116 -28.41 6.28 20.66
C ALA A 116 -27.19 6.79 21.45
N PHE A 117 -26.10 6.02 21.50
CA PHE A 117 -24.86 6.45 22.12
C PHE A 117 -24.27 7.72 21.49
N VAL A 118 -24.27 7.81 20.15
CA VAL A 118 -23.80 9.01 19.43
C VAL A 118 -24.63 10.24 19.85
N ASN A 119 -25.96 10.10 19.90
CA ASN A 119 -26.86 11.19 20.22
C ASN A 119 -26.77 11.64 21.69
N GLU A 120 -26.59 10.70 22.61
CA GLU A 120 -26.59 10.97 24.05
C GLU A 120 -25.22 11.42 24.57
N TYR A 121 -24.13 10.88 24.01
CA TYR A 121 -22.78 11.14 24.49
C TYR A 121 -21.97 11.95 23.49
N CYS A 122 -21.75 11.44 22.29
CA CYS A 122 -20.78 12.03 21.37
C CYS A 122 -21.14 13.44 20.91
N ASN A 123 -22.42 13.70 20.63
CA ASN A 123 -22.90 15.03 20.24
C ASN A 123 -22.75 16.05 21.38
N ASN A 124 -23.02 15.63 22.62
CA ASN A 124 -22.89 16.49 23.80
C ASN A 124 -21.43 16.81 24.12
N GLU A 125 -20.54 15.82 23.96
CA GLU A 125 -19.10 15.96 24.16
C GLU A 125 -18.36 16.50 22.93
N GLN A 126 -19.08 16.84 21.85
CA GLN A 126 -18.54 17.36 20.59
C GLN A 126 -17.41 16.49 20.00
N LYS A 127 -17.55 15.17 20.12
CA LYS A 127 -16.57 14.21 19.61
C LYS A 127 -16.73 14.02 18.11
N ASP A 128 -15.61 13.95 17.40
CA ASP A 128 -15.61 13.47 16.02
C ASP A 128 -15.99 11.98 15.96
N GLY A 129 -16.32 11.50 14.76
CA GLY A 129 -16.78 10.12 14.56
C GLY A 129 -15.75 9.07 15.00
N SER A 130 -14.47 9.30 14.72
CA SER A 130 -13.37 8.41 15.10
C SER A 130 -13.24 8.30 16.63
N ALA A 131 -13.19 9.43 17.33
CA ALA A 131 -13.12 9.48 18.78
C ALA A 131 -14.36 8.88 19.43
N CYS A 132 -15.55 9.17 18.88
CA CYS A 132 -16.81 8.60 19.34
C CYS A 132 -16.82 7.06 19.22
N TYR A 133 -16.39 6.53 18.07
CA TYR A 133 -16.30 5.08 17.86
C TYR A 133 -15.28 4.43 18.80
N ASN A 134 -14.10 5.03 18.94
CA ASN A 134 -13.05 4.50 19.82
C ASN A 134 -13.54 4.46 21.27
N ASP A 135 -14.23 5.49 21.74
CA ASP A 135 -14.80 5.52 23.09
C ASP A 135 -15.85 4.43 23.29
N PHE A 136 -16.73 4.21 22.32
CA PHE A 136 -17.72 3.13 22.39
C PHE A 136 -17.08 1.76 22.48
N MET A 137 -15.97 1.54 21.77
CA MET A 137 -15.29 0.25 21.71
C MET A 137 -14.28 0.03 22.84
N ASP A 138 -13.89 1.08 23.56
CA ASP A 138 -13.01 0.99 24.73
C ASP A 138 -13.73 0.30 25.88
N GLU A 139 -13.30 -0.93 26.19
CA GLU A 139 -13.90 -1.77 27.22
C GLU A 139 -13.79 -1.15 28.62
N ASN A 140 -12.81 -0.27 28.83
CA ASN A 140 -12.60 0.40 30.11
C ASN A 140 -13.61 1.53 30.37
N LYS A 141 -14.27 2.04 29.32
CA LYS A 141 -15.26 3.12 29.44
C LYS A 141 -16.66 2.63 29.73
N GLY A 142 -16.94 1.34 29.51
CA GLY A 142 -18.23 0.73 29.83
C GLY A 142 -19.41 1.22 29.00
N TYR A 143 -19.17 1.95 27.89
CA TYR A 143 -20.24 2.45 27.01
C TYR A 143 -20.89 1.37 26.15
N SER A 144 -20.19 0.26 25.94
CA SER A 144 -20.70 -0.90 25.22
C SER A 144 -20.54 -2.18 26.02
N THR A 145 -21.45 -3.11 25.77
CA THR A 145 -21.35 -4.50 26.24
C THR A 145 -20.53 -5.35 25.28
N PRO A 146 -19.95 -6.47 25.74
CA PRO A 146 -19.25 -7.42 24.86
C PRO A 146 -20.12 -7.89 23.67
N ILE A 147 -21.43 -8.04 23.89
CA ILE A 147 -22.38 -8.46 22.85
C ILE A 147 -22.54 -7.36 21.79
N GLN A 148 -22.68 -6.09 22.18
CA GLN A 148 -22.77 -4.98 21.23
C GLN A 148 -21.49 -4.84 20.40
N ARG A 149 -20.31 -4.94 21.04
CA ARG A 149 -19.03 -4.94 20.31
C ARG A 149 -18.93 -6.13 19.34
N ALA A 150 -19.38 -7.31 19.76
CA ALA A 150 -19.39 -8.50 18.89
C ALA A 150 -20.32 -8.34 17.68
N GLN A 151 -21.50 -7.74 17.86
CA GLN A 151 -22.45 -7.45 16.78
C GLN A 151 -21.86 -6.46 15.76
N LEU A 152 -21.25 -5.37 16.22
CA LEU A 152 -20.57 -4.42 15.33
C LEU A 152 -19.40 -5.07 14.60
N ASN A 153 -18.59 -5.88 15.29
CA ASN A 153 -17.49 -6.61 14.66
C ASN A 153 -17.98 -7.60 13.59
N ALA A 154 -19.13 -8.25 13.80
CA ALA A 154 -19.73 -9.12 12.79
C ALA A 154 -20.21 -8.32 11.57
N LEU A 155 -20.80 -7.14 11.78
CA LEU A 155 -21.15 -6.21 10.70
C LEU A 155 -19.92 -5.78 9.90
N PHE A 156 -18.83 -5.41 10.58
CA PHE A 156 -17.59 -5.00 9.90
C PHE A 156 -16.97 -6.13 9.10
N ALA A 157 -17.03 -7.38 9.58
CA ALA A 157 -16.56 -8.54 8.82
C ALA A 157 -17.39 -8.76 7.54
N GLN A 158 -18.72 -8.64 7.62
CA GLN A 158 -19.60 -8.74 6.44
C GLN A 158 -19.33 -7.62 5.43
N PHE A 159 -19.23 -6.38 5.92
CA PHE A 159 -18.88 -5.25 5.08
C PHE A 159 -17.50 -5.44 4.43
N SER A 160 -16.49 -5.87 5.20
CA SER A 160 -15.14 -6.13 4.69
C SER A 160 -15.15 -7.13 3.54
N PHE A 161 -15.90 -8.24 3.70
CA PHE A 161 -16.01 -9.27 2.68
C PHE A 161 -16.69 -8.73 1.40
N ALA A 162 -17.83 -8.04 1.56
CA ALA A 162 -18.55 -7.47 0.43
C ALA A 162 -17.74 -6.39 -0.30
N ALA A 163 -17.13 -5.45 0.44
CA ALA A 163 -16.29 -4.39 -0.11
C ALA A 163 -15.07 -4.98 -0.85
N GLN A 164 -14.44 -6.01 -0.28
CA GLN A 164 -13.29 -6.64 -0.93
C GLN A 164 -13.68 -7.27 -2.29
N SER A 165 -14.85 -7.90 -2.40
CA SER A 165 -15.31 -8.47 -3.68
C SER A 165 -15.42 -7.43 -4.81
N VAL A 166 -15.73 -6.17 -4.47
CA VAL A 166 -15.76 -5.05 -5.43
C VAL A 166 -14.35 -4.58 -5.77
N LEU A 167 -13.45 -4.58 -4.78
CA LEU A 167 -12.09 -4.07 -4.88
C LEU A 167 -11.07 -5.10 -5.42
N ASP A 168 -11.43 -6.38 -5.53
CA ASP A 168 -10.50 -7.44 -5.97
C ASP A 168 -9.85 -7.15 -7.34
N SER A 169 -10.53 -6.42 -8.23
CA SER A 169 -9.96 -6.04 -9.54
C SER A 169 -8.79 -5.04 -9.48
N ILE A 170 -8.59 -4.38 -8.33
CA ILE A 170 -7.47 -3.46 -8.07
C ILE A 170 -6.61 -3.91 -6.89
N ASP A 171 -6.98 -5.00 -6.21
CA ASP A 171 -6.27 -5.49 -5.04
C ASP A 171 -5.00 -6.26 -5.41
N PRO A 172 -3.84 -5.91 -4.84
CA PRO A 172 -2.59 -6.63 -5.10
C PRO A 172 -2.71 -8.13 -4.86
N MET A 173 -3.36 -8.57 -3.79
CA MET A 173 -3.39 -9.99 -3.45
C MET A 173 -4.15 -10.84 -4.48
N ALA A 174 -5.12 -10.25 -5.18
CA ALA A 174 -5.85 -10.93 -6.24
C ALA A 174 -5.07 -10.95 -7.57
N ASN A 175 -4.18 -9.98 -7.79
CA ASN A 175 -3.47 -9.81 -9.06
C ASN A 175 -2.05 -10.39 -9.03
N LEU A 176 -1.41 -10.46 -7.85
CA LEU A 176 -0.04 -10.94 -7.64
C LEU A 176 0.09 -12.45 -7.50
N ALA A 177 -1.02 -13.19 -7.50
CA ALA A 177 -1.01 -14.64 -7.28
C ALA A 177 -0.19 -15.41 -8.34
N SER A 178 0.00 -14.83 -9.53
CA SER A 178 0.84 -15.39 -10.59
C SER A 178 2.33 -15.07 -10.45
N GLY A 179 2.73 -14.30 -9.45
CA GLY A 179 4.09 -13.80 -9.25
C GLY A 179 4.40 -12.55 -10.08
N ILE A 180 5.54 -11.92 -9.77
CA ILE A 180 6.15 -10.84 -10.55
C ILE A 180 7.59 -11.24 -10.83
N THR A 181 8.09 -10.96 -12.05
CA THR A 181 9.51 -11.12 -12.39
C THR A 181 10.29 -9.80 -12.41
N THR A 182 9.60 -8.67 -12.61
CA THR A 182 10.16 -7.33 -12.47
C THR A 182 10.83 -7.13 -11.10
N PRO A 183 12.08 -6.61 -11.05
CA PRO A 183 12.74 -6.20 -9.81
C PRO A 183 11.85 -5.32 -8.94
N LEU A 184 11.63 -5.72 -7.69
CA LEU A 184 10.78 -5.04 -6.74
C LEU A 184 11.50 -4.68 -5.43
N LEU A 185 11.50 -3.39 -5.11
CA LEU A 185 11.77 -2.89 -3.77
C LEU A 185 10.43 -2.60 -3.09
N LEU A 186 10.13 -3.32 -2.01
CA LEU A 186 9.05 -2.99 -1.10
C LEU A 186 9.64 -2.44 0.20
N THR A 187 8.99 -1.45 0.81
CA THR A 187 9.37 -1.00 2.15
C THR A 187 8.18 -0.88 3.05
N GLN A 188 8.40 -1.09 4.35
CA GLN A 188 7.44 -0.75 5.38
C GLN A 188 8.09 0.06 6.49
N VAL A 189 7.27 0.88 7.14
CA VAL A 189 7.57 1.50 8.44
C VAL A 189 6.88 0.67 9.52
N HIS A 190 7.60 0.35 10.59
CA HIS A 190 7.07 -0.41 11.71
C HIS A 190 5.98 0.39 12.45
N ASN A 191 4.85 -0.27 12.75
CA ASN A 191 3.66 0.35 13.36
C ASN A 191 3.12 1.55 12.56
N ASP A 192 3.12 1.44 11.24
CA ASP A 192 2.46 2.41 10.38
C ASP A 192 0.94 2.46 10.65
N ASP A 193 0.46 3.62 11.07
CA ASP A 193 -0.94 3.87 11.42
C ASP A 193 -1.88 3.91 10.21
N THR A 194 -1.33 4.22 9.02
CA THR A 194 -2.11 4.39 7.79
C THR A 194 -2.23 3.07 7.05
N VAL A 195 -1.10 2.41 6.78
CA VAL A 195 -1.05 1.10 6.12
C VAL A 195 -0.45 0.08 7.09
N PRO A 196 -1.28 -0.75 7.74
CA PRO A 196 -0.80 -1.75 8.69
C PRO A 196 0.25 -2.68 8.10
N ASN A 197 1.27 -3.03 8.88
CA ASN A 197 2.23 -4.08 8.51
C ASN A 197 1.48 -5.43 8.37
N VAL A 198 0.64 -5.74 9.37
CA VAL A 198 -0.36 -6.83 9.38
C VAL A 198 -1.57 -6.34 10.15
N THR A 199 -2.78 -6.62 9.67
CA THR A 199 -4.01 -6.37 10.44
C THR A 199 -4.11 -7.34 11.62
N LYS A 200 -4.00 -6.83 12.85
CA LYS A 200 -3.96 -7.63 14.10
C LYS A 200 -5.34 -7.98 14.66
N GLU A 201 -6.41 -7.40 14.12
CA GLU A 201 -7.77 -7.60 14.65
C GLU A 201 -8.25 -9.02 14.35
N ALA A 202 -8.40 -9.84 15.40
CA ALA A 202 -8.66 -11.29 15.37
C ALA A 202 -9.94 -11.74 14.60
N LYS A 203 -10.66 -10.82 13.96
CA LYS A 203 -11.89 -11.06 13.19
C LYS A 203 -11.85 -10.48 11.78
N ILE A 204 -10.78 -9.74 11.45
CA ILE A 204 -10.48 -9.27 10.10
C ILE A 204 -9.32 -10.14 9.61
N LEU A 205 -9.46 -10.69 8.40
CA LEU A 205 -8.54 -11.69 7.84
C LEU A 205 -7.07 -11.29 8.11
N PRO A 206 -6.27 -12.10 8.84
CA PRO A 206 -4.91 -11.75 9.28
C PRO A 206 -3.88 -11.75 8.12
N PHE A 207 -4.36 -11.55 6.89
CA PHE A 207 -3.63 -11.60 5.63
C PHE A 207 -3.68 -10.26 4.88
N ALA A 208 -4.02 -9.16 5.58
CA ALA A 208 -4.07 -7.81 5.04
C ALA A 208 -2.90 -6.97 5.59
N GLY A 209 -2.39 -6.05 4.77
CA GLY A 209 -1.23 -5.22 5.10
C GLY A 209 -0.03 -5.44 4.18
N THR A 210 1.13 -4.92 4.59
CA THR A 210 2.37 -4.92 3.80
C THR A 210 3.09 -6.27 3.84
N GLU A 211 3.21 -6.90 5.02
CA GLU A 211 3.94 -8.17 5.18
C GLU A 211 3.29 -9.35 4.43
N PRO A 212 1.95 -9.50 4.38
CA PRO A 212 1.31 -10.54 3.57
C PRO A 212 1.62 -10.42 2.08
N VAL A 213 1.73 -9.19 1.55
CA VAL A 213 2.15 -8.93 0.16
C VAL A 213 3.60 -9.35 -0.04
N ALA A 214 4.50 -8.93 0.85
CA ALA A 214 5.92 -9.29 0.77
C ALA A 214 6.13 -10.82 0.81
N SER A 215 5.37 -11.50 1.67
CA SER A 215 5.39 -12.96 1.81
C SER A 215 4.87 -13.65 0.55
N LEU A 216 3.76 -13.18 -0.03
CA LEU A 216 3.23 -13.70 -1.29
C LEU A 216 4.25 -13.61 -2.44
N LEU A 217 5.04 -12.54 -2.46
CA LEU A 217 6.05 -12.29 -3.48
C LEU A 217 7.43 -12.89 -3.16
N GLY A 218 7.61 -13.50 -1.99
CA GLY A 218 8.89 -14.11 -1.59
C GLY A 218 10.04 -13.10 -1.51
N LEU A 219 9.79 -11.86 -1.08
CA LEU A 219 10.82 -10.82 -1.02
C LEU A 219 11.85 -11.11 0.07
N THR A 220 13.10 -10.71 -0.18
CA THR A 220 14.18 -10.84 0.81
C THR A 220 14.07 -9.74 1.86
N THR A 221 13.81 -10.10 3.11
CA THR A 221 13.67 -9.14 4.21
C THR A 221 15.02 -8.58 4.65
N ILE A 222 15.10 -7.25 4.70
CA ILE A 222 16.21 -6.45 5.21
C ILE A 222 15.71 -5.70 6.45
N ASN A 223 16.36 -5.98 7.57
CA ASN A 223 15.97 -5.49 8.88
C ASN A 223 17.22 -5.31 9.74
N ARG A 224 17.07 -4.93 11.02
CA ARG A 224 18.22 -4.65 11.88
C ARG A 224 19.19 -5.83 12.05
N SER A 225 18.69 -7.06 11.97
CA SER A 225 19.51 -8.29 12.07
C SER A 225 20.22 -8.65 10.75
N THR A 226 19.71 -8.16 9.62
CA THR A 226 20.27 -8.38 8.27
C THR A 226 20.38 -7.05 7.51
N PRO A 227 21.20 -6.09 7.98
CA PRO A 227 21.22 -4.72 7.45
C PRO A 227 21.98 -4.57 6.12
N THR A 228 22.34 -5.67 5.46
CA THR A 228 23.18 -5.66 4.26
C THR A 228 22.46 -6.29 3.07
N VAL A 229 22.70 -5.68 1.91
CA VAL A 229 22.21 -6.09 0.60
C VAL A 229 23.41 -6.29 -0.32
N ASN A 230 23.42 -7.39 -1.07
CA ASN A 230 24.43 -7.79 -2.04
C ASN A 230 23.73 -8.29 -3.33
N GLY A 231 23.45 -7.36 -4.24
CA GLY A 231 22.87 -7.64 -5.55
C GLY A 231 21.42 -8.12 -5.55
N GLN A 232 20.63 -7.85 -4.51
CA GLN A 232 19.23 -8.29 -4.51
C GLN A 232 18.34 -7.34 -5.32
N SER A 233 17.55 -7.91 -6.23
CA SER A 233 16.52 -7.23 -7.03
C SER A 233 15.11 -7.31 -6.43
N ASN A 234 14.87 -8.20 -5.46
CA ASN A 234 13.57 -8.42 -4.82
C ASN A 234 13.71 -8.28 -3.30
N VAL A 235 13.48 -7.07 -2.80
CA VAL A 235 13.88 -6.65 -1.45
C VAL A 235 12.70 -6.11 -0.67
N PHE A 236 12.62 -6.44 0.61
CA PHE A 236 11.66 -5.87 1.55
C PHE A 236 12.37 -5.24 2.74
N ILE A 237 12.39 -3.90 2.82
CA ILE A 237 13.09 -3.18 3.90
C ILE A 237 12.11 -2.82 5.02
N HIS A 238 12.49 -3.15 6.26
CA HIS A 238 11.76 -2.76 7.47
C HIS A 238 12.44 -1.56 8.15
N TYR A 239 11.81 -0.39 8.06
CA TYR A 239 12.21 0.79 8.83
C TYR A 239 11.55 0.78 10.21
N ASN A 240 12.23 1.29 11.23
CA ASN A 240 11.65 1.40 12.58
C ASN A 240 10.64 2.54 12.72
N ALA A 241 9.90 2.51 13.83
CA ALA A 241 8.76 3.39 14.12
C ALA A 241 9.13 4.87 14.37
N THR A 242 10.41 5.24 14.28
CA THR A 242 10.80 6.66 14.22
C THR A 242 10.31 7.27 12.93
N ALA A 243 10.41 6.54 11.81
CA ALA A 243 9.73 6.91 10.57
C ALA A 243 8.21 6.81 10.73
N LYS A 244 7.50 7.51 9.85
CA LYS A 244 6.04 7.54 9.71
C LYS A 244 5.64 7.17 8.28
N HIS A 245 4.34 7.07 8.06
CA HIS A 245 3.77 6.65 6.79
C HIS A 245 4.30 7.45 5.59
N SER A 246 4.45 8.77 5.73
CA SER A 246 4.90 9.65 4.64
C SER A 246 6.36 10.08 4.75
N THR A 247 7.16 9.50 5.68
CA THR A 247 8.61 9.79 5.81
C THR A 247 9.36 9.55 4.50
N PHE A 248 8.87 8.67 3.63
CA PHE A 248 9.37 8.55 2.26
C PHE A 248 9.32 9.88 1.50
N ILE A 249 8.20 10.61 1.54
CA ILE A 249 7.98 11.87 0.82
C ILE A 249 8.76 13.02 1.49
N GLY A 250 8.75 13.09 2.81
CA GLY A 250 9.46 14.11 3.60
C GLY A 250 9.41 13.78 5.10
N PRO A 251 10.27 14.38 5.94
CA PRO A 251 10.21 14.18 7.39
C PRO A 251 8.85 14.59 7.98
N GLU A 252 8.26 13.72 8.80
CA GLU A 252 6.91 13.86 9.34
C GLU A 252 6.88 14.19 10.83
N ASN A 253 7.95 13.88 11.58
CA ASN A 253 7.98 14.21 13.01
C ASN A 253 8.24 15.71 13.19
N ASP A 254 7.52 16.36 14.10
CA ASP A 254 7.68 17.80 14.40
C ASP A 254 9.12 18.16 14.81
N ASP A 255 9.79 17.25 15.51
CA ASP A 255 11.19 17.37 15.94
C ASP A 255 12.21 16.95 14.87
N LYS A 256 11.73 16.52 13.70
CA LYS A 256 12.52 16.03 12.55
C LYS A 256 13.41 14.83 12.87
N SER A 257 13.09 14.07 13.92
CA SER A 257 13.83 12.87 14.32
C SER A 257 13.90 11.80 13.22
N ASP A 258 12.97 11.82 12.26
CA ASP A 258 12.93 10.93 11.10
C ASP A 258 13.68 11.44 9.87
N THR A 259 14.44 12.54 9.97
CA THR A 259 15.25 13.08 8.85
C THR A 259 16.26 12.06 8.32
N LEU A 260 16.90 11.31 9.23
CA LEU A 260 17.84 10.26 8.82
C LEU A 260 17.10 9.16 8.05
N HIS A 261 15.92 8.75 8.52
CA HIS A 261 15.08 7.76 7.85
C HIS A 261 14.67 8.24 6.47
N HIS A 262 14.14 9.45 6.34
CA HIS A 262 13.80 10.05 5.05
C HIS A 262 14.98 9.97 4.08
N GLY A 263 16.17 10.42 4.52
CA GLY A 263 17.39 10.38 3.71
C GLY A 263 17.80 8.95 3.31
N GLN A 264 17.68 7.97 4.21
CA GLN A 264 17.98 6.57 3.88
C GLN A 264 16.94 5.95 2.95
N ILE A 265 15.64 6.20 3.15
CA ILE A 265 14.59 5.69 2.25
C ILE A 265 14.82 6.25 0.86
N GLN A 266 14.99 7.57 0.71
CA GLN A 266 15.28 8.20 -0.59
C GLN A 266 16.54 7.63 -1.23
N LYS A 267 17.63 7.47 -0.46
CA LYS A 267 18.88 6.88 -0.96
C LYS A 267 18.65 5.48 -1.54
N GLN A 268 17.93 4.60 -0.83
CA GLN A 268 17.71 3.24 -1.32
C GLN A 268 16.73 3.20 -2.48
N THR A 269 15.69 4.04 -2.48
CA THR A 269 14.78 4.17 -3.62
C THR A 269 15.53 4.60 -4.87
N VAL A 270 16.39 5.63 -4.78
CA VAL A 270 17.18 6.11 -5.91
C VAL A 270 18.19 5.06 -6.38
N ASP A 271 18.94 4.45 -5.45
CA ASP A 271 19.90 3.40 -5.79
C ASP A 271 19.22 2.22 -6.51
N PHE A 272 18.11 1.73 -5.96
CA PHE A 272 17.33 0.67 -6.57
C PHE A 272 16.74 1.06 -7.93
N LEU A 273 16.16 2.25 -8.04
CA LEU A 273 15.59 2.74 -9.30
C LEU A 273 16.65 3.15 -10.32
N LEU A 274 17.94 3.21 -10.00
CA LEU A 274 19.00 3.33 -10.99
C LEU A 274 19.50 1.94 -11.40
N ASN A 275 19.67 1.04 -10.44
CA ASN A 275 20.42 -0.20 -10.63
C ASN A 275 19.55 -1.46 -10.78
N ASN A 276 18.24 -1.39 -10.54
CA ASN A 276 17.29 -2.52 -10.45
C ASN A 276 17.67 -3.56 -9.39
N GLN A 277 18.53 -3.19 -8.46
CA GLN A 277 19.00 -3.99 -7.35
C GLN A 277 19.58 -3.06 -6.28
N LEU A 278 19.66 -3.54 -5.04
CA LEU A 278 20.35 -2.84 -3.96
C LEU A 278 21.68 -3.48 -3.62
N ASN A 279 22.65 -2.64 -3.23
CA ASN A 279 23.95 -3.05 -2.77
C ASN A 279 24.40 -2.23 -1.56
N GLY A 280 25.18 -2.85 -0.66
CA GLY A 280 25.80 -2.20 0.49
C GLY A 280 25.05 -2.40 1.80
N ALA A 281 25.36 -1.55 2.78
CA ALA A 281 24.77 -1.61 4.11
C ALA A 281 23.78 -0.46 4.31
N ILE A 282 22.70 -0.76 5.02
CA ILE A 282 21.71 0.21 5.49
C ILE A 282 21.98 0.45 6.98
N PRO A 283 22.01 1.70 7.47
CA PRO A 283 22.27 1.95 8.88
C PRO A 283 21.26 1.24 9.79
N GLU A 284 21.74 0.43 10.73
CA GLU A 284 20.88 -0.27 11.70
C GLU A 284 19.98 0.68 12.49
N ALA A 285 20.43 1.92 12.71
CA ALA A 285 19.68 2.96 13.41
C ALA A 285 18.34 3.31 12.75
N VAL A 286 18.17 3.07 11.44
CA VAL A 286 16.90 3.32 10.74
C VAL A 286 16.02 2.07 10.59
N LEU A 287 16.57 0.89 10.88
CA LEU A 287 15.89 -0.39 10.66
C LEU A 287 15.17 -0.87 11.92
N HIS A 288 14.12 -1.66 11.71
CA HIS A 288 13.42 -2.42 12.75
C HIS A 288 14.04 -3.80 12.90
#